data_AF-A0A7L3KQ99-F1
#
_entry.id   AF-A0A7L3KQ99-F1
#
_cell.length_a   1.000
_cell.length_b   1.000
_cell.length_c   1.000
_cell.angle_alpha   90.00
_cell.angle_beta   90.00
_cell.angle_gamma   90.00
#
_symmetry.space_group_name_H-M   'P 1'
#
loop_
_entity.id
_entity.type
_entity.pdbx_description
1 polymer ?
#
loop_
_entity_poly.entity_id
_entity_poly.type
_entity_poly.pdbx_seq_one_letter_code
_entity_poly.pdbx_strand_id
1 'polypeptide(L)'
;VPAAWQRPYLNIFKHFRVEEWKRSAKEGDVAALTDTRLKGTIYRIRGSNPASSYLQLPRAGTQSLGLTGRYLYLLFRPLPHKHFLVHLDVTTEDKQVIRISFSSLFREFKSTATWLQFPFICGAANEGMARRGAPGAAPADVRWTCLVLDLPSILALYLSRRYSHLRGVKLCSNLLVKNLCTSDLLFEPGVTFSEARLSDLSCRGVVPMPRELAFPVPKGEKWHDLYDYIRFPSEGAKLPHDSIQKSFPAPVAVLEEPGRPLTQPVTLSRAVCDRLSLVQQITSPKAVSAPWRRPQ
;
A
#
# COMPACT_ATOMS: atom_id res chain seq x y z
N VAL A 1 10.20 17.97 17.52
CA VAL A 1 9.61 19.15 16.83
C VAL A 1 8.75 18.61 15.70
N PRO A 2 7.44 18.87 15.63
CA PRO A 2 6.68 18.51 14.44
C PRO A 2 7.22 19.35 13.29
N ALA A 3 7.60 18.70 12.20
CA ALA A 3 8.04 19.37 11.00
C ALA A 3 6.89 20.20 10.42
N ALA A 4 6.78 21.48 10.79
CA ALA A 4 5.73 22.39 10.32
C ALA A 4 5.62 22.43 8.78
N TRP A 5 6.73 22.16 8.09
CA TRP A 5 6.81 22.09 6.63
C TRP A 5 6.02 20.92 6.00
N GLN A 6 5.64 19.90 6.77
CA GLN A 6 4.84 18.76 6.30
C GLN A 6 3.32 18.97 6.48
N ARG A 7 2.91 20.05 7.17
CA ARG A 7 1.53 20.28 7.57
C ARG A 7 0.81 21.24 6.63
N PRO A 8 -0.51 21.05 6.39
CA PRO A 8 -1.33 19.92 6.85
C PRO A 8 -1.15 18.65 6.01
N TYR A 9 -0.51 18.76 4.85
CA TYR A 9 -0.15 17.64 3.99
C TYR A 9 1.10 17.96 3.18
N LEU A 10 1.76 16.91 2.67
CA LEU A 10 2.91 17.01 1.78
C LEU A 10 2.72 16.11 0.56
N ASN A 11 2.79 16.70 -0.62
CA ASN A 11 2.88 15.95 -1.86
C ASN A 11 4.30 15.42 -2.07
N ILE A 12 4.48 14.11 -1.94
CA ILE A 12 5.81 13.47 -2.02
C ILE A 12 6.36 13.61 -3.45
N PHE A 13 5.53 13.42 -4.48
CA PHE A 13 6.00 13.46 -5.86
C PHE A 13 6.52 14.84 -6.26
N LYS A 14 5.82 15.90 -5.87
CA LYS A 14 6.25 17.29 -6.09
C LYS A 14 7.47 17.64 -5.24
N HIS A 15 7.45 17.31 -3.95
CA HIS A 15 8.57 17.63 -3.05
C HIS A 15 9.88 16.97 -3.49
N PHE A 16 9.83 15.71 -3.91
CA PHE A 16 11.00 14.97 -4.40
C PHE A 16 11.31 15.19 -5.88
N ARG A 17 10.46 15.95 -6.58
CA ARG A 17 10.55 16.22 -8.02
C ARG A 17 10.82 14.94 -8.80
N VAL A 18 9.91 13.97 -8.68
CA VAL A 18 10.08 12.61 -9.21
C VAL A 18 10.42 12.61 -10.70
N GLU A 19 9.91 13.58 -11.46
CA GLU A 19 10.23 13.80 -12.87
C GLU A 19 11.71 14.03 -13.17
N GLU A 20 12.49 14.56 -12.23
CA GLU A 20 13.93 14.81 -12.39
C GLU A 20 14.77 13.54 -12.16
N TRP A 21 14.22 12.47 -11.56
CA TRP A 21 14.93 11.22 -11.25
C TRP A 21 16.20 11.34 -10.38
N LYS A 22 16.45 12.50 -9.78
CA LYS A 22 17.63 12.74 -8.93
C LYS A 22 17.48 12.12 -7.54
N ARG A 23 16.35 12.41 -6.87
CA ARG A 23 16.04 11.95 -5.51
C ARG A 23 15.18 10.68 -5.47
N SER A 24 14.68 10.25 -6.62
CA SER A 24 13.99 8.97 -6.82
C SER A 24 14.91 7.96 -7.52
N ALA A 25 14.64 6.68 -7.32
CA ALA A 25 15.21 5.60 -8.13
C ALA A 25 14.14 5.02 -9.04
N LYS A 26 14.50 4.75 -10.29
CA LYS A 26 13.69 3.97 -11.22
C LYS A 26 14.51 2.83 -11.79
N GLU A 27 13.87 1.69 -11.97
CA GLU A 27 14.43 0.49 -12.58
C GLU A 27 13.41 -0.07 -13.58
N GLY A 28 13.86 -0.55 -14.73
CA GLY A 28 12.99 -1.14 -15.77
C GLY A 28 12.14 -0.14 -16.56
N ASP A 29 10.97 -0.58 -17.04
CA ASP A 29 10.04 0.27 -17.82
C ASP A 29 9.23 1.18 -16.89
N VAL A 30 9.83 2.34 -16.57
CA VAL A 30 9.18 3.45 -15.86
C VAL A 30 9.19 4.69 -16.73
N ALA A 31 8.00 5.16 -17.10
CA ALA A 31 7.80 6.31 -17.95
C ALA A 31 6.87 7.34 -17.30
N ALA A 32 7.20 8.63 -17.43
CA ALA A 32 6.26 9.72 -17.15
C ALA A 32 5.42 9.98 -18.39
N LEU A 33 4.10 10.03 -18.23
CA LEU A 33 3.12 10.26 -19.29
C LEU A 33 2.21 11.40 -18.89
N THR A 34 1.79 12.22 -19.85
CA THR A 34 0.76 13.22 -19.63
C THR A 34 -0.60 12.59 -19.91
N ASP A 35 -1.45 12.51 -18.89
CA ASP A 35 -2.81 11.98 -19.03
C ASP A 35 -3.79 13.14 -19.20
N THR A 36 -4.51 13.13 -20.33
CA THR A 36 -5.47 14.18 -20.70
C THR A 36 -6.72 14.16 -19.83
N ARG A 37 -7.19 12.96 -19.44
CA ARG A 37 -8.36 12.80 -18.56
C ARG A 37 -8.06 13.30 -17.16
N LEU A 38 -6.89 12.97 -16.63
CA LEU A 38 -6.43 13.38 -15.29
C LEU A 38 -5.77 14.76 -15.24
N LYS A 39 -5.61 15.41 -16.40
CA LYS A 39 -5.02 16.76 -16.56
C LYS A 39 -3.68 16.90 -15.84
N GLY A 40 -2.76 15.95 -16.03
CA GLY A 40 -1.43 16.02 -15.43
C GLY A 40 -0.55 14.80 -15.68
N THR A 41 0.65 14.84 -15.12
CA THR A 41 1.64 13.77 -15.24
C THR A 41 1.23 12.55 -14.41
N ILE A 42 1.33 11.38 -15.02
CA ILE A 42 1.21 10.06 -14.38
C ILE A 42 2.48 9.27 -14.64
N TYR A 43 2.84 8.38 -13.72
CA TYR A 43 3.98 7.50 -13.84
C TYR A 43 3.50 6.09 -14.15
N ARG A 44 3.86 5.59 -15.32
CA ARG A 44 3.58 4.21 -15.74
C ARG A 44 4.76 3.33 -15.39
N ILE A 45 4.49 2.27 -14.65
CA ILE A 45 5.44 1.23 -14.29
C ILE A 45 4.95 -0.07 -14.94
N ARG A 46 5.76 -0.70 -15.78
CA ARG A 46 5.44 -1.97 -16.44
C ARG A 46 6.57 -2.95 -16.18
N GLY A 47 6.23 -4.20 -15.86
CA GLY A 47 7.22 -5.24 -15.66
C GLY A 47 6.60 -6.62 -15.76
N SER A 48 7.41 -7.59 -16.17
CA SER A 48 7.01 -9.00 -16.22
C SER A 48 6.84 -9.59 -14.82
N ASN A 49 7.60 -9.10 -13.83
CA ASN A 49 7.45 -9.45 -12.42
C ASN A 49 7.63 -8.19 -11.54
N PRO A 50 7.21 -8.21 -10.26
CA PRO A 50 7.32 -7.05 -9.37
C PRO A 50 8.75 -6.58 -9.09
N ALA A 51 9.75 -7.46 -9.26
CA ALA A 51 11.14 -7.12 -8.98
C ALA A 51 11.81 -6.41 -10.17
N SER A 52 11.31 -6.62 -11.40
CA SER A 52 11.94 -6.16 -12.63
C SER A 52 11.79 -4.65 -12.86
N SER A 53 10.74 -4.04 -12.32
CA SER A 53 10.44 -2.64 -12.62
C SER A 53 9.77 -1.95 -11.45
N TYR A 54 10.35 -0.82 -11.02
CA TYR A 54 9.87 -0.11 -9.85
C TYR A 54 10.26 1.37 -9.85
N LEU A 55 9.43 2.16 -9.16
CA LEU A 55 9.73 3.51 -8.72
C LEU A 55 9.93 3.47 -7.20
N GLN A 56 11.08 3.94 -6.73
CA GLN A 56 11.41 3.98 -5.31
C GLN A 56 11.73 5.39 -4.83
N LEU A 57 11.17 5.73 -3.67
CA LEU A 57 11.34 7.00 -2.98
C LEU A 57 11.67 6.73 -1.50
N PRO A 58 12.82 7.19 -0.99
CA PRO A 58 13.89 7.89 -1.69
C PRO A 58 14.81 6.87 -2.38
N ARG A 59 15.74 7.35 -3.22
CA ARG A 59 16.77 6.48 -3.84
C ARG A 59 17.52 5.68 -2.77
N ALA A 60 17.83 4.40 -3.04
CA ALA A 60 18.60 3.57 -2.11
C ALA A 60 19.94 4.25 -1.74
N GLY A 61 20.30 4.22 -0.45
CA GLY A 61 21.51 4.88 0.05
C GLY A 61 21.37 6.38 0.35
N THR A 62 20.21 6.99 0.09
CA THR A 62 19.91 8.37 0.51
C THR A 62 19.18 8.43 1.85
N GLN A 63 19.04 9.63 2.42
CA GLN A 63 18.32 9.83 3.67
C GLN A 63 16.86 9.41 3.57
N SER A 64 16.31 8.91 4.68
CA SER A 64 14.89 8.55 4.87
C SER A 64 13.96 9.69 4.45
N LEU A 65 12.73 9.37 3.99
CA LEU A 65 11.71 10.40 3.73
C LEU A 65 11.36 11.21 4.99
N GLY A 66 11.40 10.58 6.17
CA GLY A 66 11.15 11.25 7.46
C GLY A 66 9.76 11.87 7.57
N LEU A 67 8.75 11.31 6.89
CA LEU A 67 7.41 11.90 6.83
C LEU A 67 6.56 11.40 7.98
N THR A 68 5.99 12.32 8.74
CA THR A 68 5.29 12.04 10.01
C THR A 68 3.77 12.03 9.88
N GLY A 69 3.24 12.27 8.68
CA GLY A 69 1.79 12.32 8.43
C GLY A 69 1.08 11.02 8.81
N ARG A 70 -0.07 11.14 9.47
CA ARG A 70 -0.92 10.00 9.87
C ARG A 70 -1.41 9.18 8.67
N TYR A 71 -1.88 9.86 7.64
CA TYR A 71 -2.50 9.25 6.48
C TYR A 71 -1.55 9.28 5.28
N LEU A 72 -1.46 8.17 4.57
CA LEU A 72 -0.83 8.09 3.25
C LEU A 72 -1.90 7.93 2.17
N TYR A 73 -1.90 8.85 1.22
CA TYR A 73 -2.76 8.84 0.03
C TYR A 73 -1.95 8.36 -1.17
N LEU A 74 -2.38 7.25 -1.76
CA LEU A 74 -1.84 6.72 -3.01
C LEU A 74 -2.94 6.79 -4.08
N LEU A 75 -2.69 7.57 -5.13
CA LEU A 75 -3.59 7.69 -6.27
C LEU A 75 -3.03 6.90 -7.44
N PHE A 76 -3.68 5.77 -7.74
CA PHE A 76 -3.15 4.82 -8.68
C PHE A 76 -4.25 4.07 -9.44
N ARG A 77 -3.86 3.43 -10.52
CA ARG A 77 -4.68 2.52 -11.31
C ARG A 77 -3.82 1.32 -11.71
N PRO A 78 -4.12 0.10 -11.20
CA PRO A 78 -3.49 -1.12 -11.69
C PRO A 78 -3.70 -1.32 -13.19
N LEU A 79 -2.71 -1.89 -13.88
CA LEU A 79 -2.90 -2.30 -15.26
C LEU A 79 -3.83 -3.52 -15.32
N PRO A 80 -4.83 -3.54 -16.22
CA PRO A 80 -5.76 -4.66 -16.37
C PRO A 80 -5.03 -5.98 -16.59
N HIS A 81 -5.56 -7.05 -16.00
CA HIS A 81 -5.07 -8.42 -16.10
C HIS A 81 -3.62 -8.64 -15.63
N LYS A 82 -3.04 -7.68 -14.90
CA LYS A 82 -1.67 -7.77 -14.39
C LYS A 82 -1.62 -7.65 -12.88
N HIS A 83 -0.50 -8.11 -12.34
CA HIS A 83 -0.21 -8.04 -10.92
C HIS A 83 0.67 -6.85 -10.58
N PHE A 84 0.38 -6.22 -9.44
CA PHE A 84 1.17 -5.11 -8.91
C PHE A 84 1.52 -5.30 -7.44
N LEU A 85 2.48 -4.54 -6.96
CA LEU A 85 2.93 -4.58 -5.57
C LEU A 85 3.35 -3.18 -5.11
N VAL A 86 2.92 -2.79 -3.92
CA VAL A 86 3.31 -1.55 -3.27
C VAL A 86 3.93 -1.90 -1.94
N HIS A 87 5.14 -1.40 -1.66
CA HIS A 87 5.80 -1.51 -0.37
C HIS A 87 5.95 -0.15 0.28
N LEU A 88 5.68 -0.10 1.58
CA LEU A 88 5.84 1.04 2.45
C LEU A 88 6.73 0.62 3.60
N ASP A 89 7.88 1.26 3.72
CA ASP A 89 8.77 1.06 4.85
C ASP A 89 8.43 2.13 5.89
N VAL A 90 7.88 1.71 7.02
CA VAL A 90 7.53 2.58 8.14
C VAL A 90 8.45 2.29 9.32
N THR A 91 8.86 3.35 10.01
CA THR A 91 9.65 3.26 11.24
C THR A 91 8.73 3.49 12.44
N THR A 92 8.90 2.65 13.45
CA THR A 92 8.21 2.71 14.74
C THR A 92 8.95 3.62 15.72
N GLU A 93 8.29 4.01 16.80
CA GLU A 93 8.92 4.79 17.88
C GLU A 93 10.12 4.06 18.51
N ASP A 94 10.09 2.72 18.57
CA ASP A 94 11.21 1.90 19.04
C ASP A 94 12.30 1.66 17.97
N LYS A 95 12.27 2.43 16.87
CA LYS A 95 13.24 2.42 15.77
C LYS A 95 13.28 1.12 14.96
N GLN A 96 12.31 0.23 15.14
CA GLN A 96 12.13 -0.93 14.27
C GLN A 96 11.48 -0.51 12.95
N VAL A 97 11.98 -1.09 11.85
CA VAL A 97 11.46 -0.85 10.51
C VAL A 97 10.52 -1.99 10.15
N ILE A 98 9.29 -1.64 9.78
CA ILE A 98 8.24 -2.57 9.38
C ILE A 98 7.89 -2.29 7.92
N ARG A 99 7.83 -3.33 7.11
CA ARG A 99 7.42 -3.23 5.71
C ARG A 99 5.95 -3.60 5.55
N ILE A 100 5.13 -2.62 5.22
CA ILE A 100 3.72 -2.81 4.88
C ILE A 100 3.61 -2.96 3.37
N SER A 101 2.98 -4.04 2.91
CA SER A 101 2.90 -4.38 1.48
C SER A 101 1.46 -4.66 1.07
N PHE A 102 1.02 -4.07 -0.04
CA PHE A 102 -0.29 -4.36 -0.66
C PHE A 102 -0.09 -4.87 -2.07
N SER A 103 -0.76 -5.95 -2.45
CA SER A 103 -0.59 -6.55 -3.77
C SER A 103 -1.77 -7.43 -4.17
N SER A 104 -2.05 -7.47 -5.47
CA SER A 104 -2.95 -8.47 -6.04
C SER A 104 -2.33 -9.87 -6.15
N LEU A 105 -1.03 -10.04 -5.84
CA LEU A 105 -0.36 -11.34 -5.75
C LEU A 105 -0.64 -12.06 -4.43
N PHE A 106 -0.90 -11.31 -3.37
CA PHE A 106 -1.14 -11.89 -2.07
C PHE A 106 -2.56 -12.45 -2.05
N ARG A 107 -2.69 -13.73 -1.69
CA ARG A 107 -3.98 -14.41 -1.57
C ARG A 107 -4.58 -14.25 -0.18
N GLU A 108 -3.71 -14.11 0.81
CA GLU A 108 -4.05 -14.09 2.22
C GLU A 108 -3.21 -13.03 2.92
N PHE A 109 -3.76 -12.51 4.01
CA PHE A 109 -3.03 -11.64 4.89
C PHE A 109 -1.90 -12.41 5.58
N LYS A 110 -0.71 -11.80 5.64
CA LYS A 110 0.41 -12.34 6.42
C LYS A 110 0.97 -11.26 7.33
N SER A 111 1.21 -11.64 8.59
CA SER A 111 1.84 -10.79 9.59
C SER A 111 3.09 -11.46 10.14
N THR A 112 4.17 -10.71 10.21
CA THR A 112 5.40 -11.07 10.92
C THR A 112 5.87 -9.85 11.73
N ALA A 113 6.87 -10.04 12.60
CA ALA A 113 7.40 -8.96 13.43
C ALA A 113 7.93 -7.75 12.62
N THR A 114 8.28 -7.93 11.34
CA THR A 114 8.85 -6.89 10.48
C THR A 114 8.10 -6.68 9.16
N TRP A 115 7.04 -7.46 8.87
CA TRP A 115 6.30 -7.36 7.62
C TRP A 115 4.80 -7.54 7.82
N LEU A 116 4.02 -6.70 7.14
CA LEU A 116 2.59 -6.88 6.95
C LEU A 116 2.31 -6.99 5.45
N GLN A 117 1.64 -8.06 5.04
CA GLN A 117 1.29 -8.30 3.64
C GLN A 117 -0.23 -8.40 3.51
N PHE A 118 -0.83 -7.46 2.80
CA PHE A 118 -2.26 -7.35 2.62
C PHE A 118 -2.65 -7.72 1.18
N PRO A 119 -3.56 -8.70 1.00
CA PRO A 119 -4.17 -8.94 -0.30
C PRO A 119 -4.91 -7.68 -0.74
N PHE A 120 -4.72 -7.27 -1.99
CA PHE A 120 -5.43 -6.14 -2.59
C PHE A 120 -6.40 -6.64 -3.65
N ILE A 121 -7.69 -6.44 -3.41
CA ILE A 121 -8.76 -6.75 -4.35
C ILE A 121 -9.20 -5.45 -5.04
N CYS A 122 -8.98 -5.37 -6.35
CA CYS A 122 -9.42 -4.22 -7.15
C CYS A 122 -10.94 -4.29 -7.37
N GLY A 123 -11.66 -3.19 -7.16
CA GLY A 123 -13.10 -3.09 -7.52
C GLY A 123 -14.09 -3.57 -6.44
N ALA A 124 -13.67 -3.68 -5.18
CA ALA A 124 -14.54 -4.13 -4.08
C ALA A 124 -15.71 -3.16 -3.72
N ALA A 125 -15.87 -2.04 -4.43
CA ALA A 125 -16.91 -1.05 -4.15
C ALA A 125 -18.28 -1.33 -4.83
N ASN A 126 -18.35 -2.28 -5.78
CA ASN A 126 -19.61 -2.68 -6.40
C ASN A 126 -20.04 -4.07 -5.92
N GLU A 127 -20.68 -4.13 -4.76
CA GLU A 127 -21.35 -5.33 -4.21
C GLU A 127 -22.60 -5.73 -5.01
N GLY A 128 -22.46 -6.02 -6.30
CA GLY A 128 -23.59 -6.43 -7.14
C GLY A 128 -23.24 -7.26 -8.36
N MET A 129 -21.98 -7.29 -8.79
CA MET A 129 -21.58 -8.14 -9.91
C MET A 129 -20.17 -8.68 -9.70
N ALA A 130 -20.03 -9.57 -8.72
CA ALA A 130 -18.92 -10.51 -8.67
C ALA A 130 -19.02 -11.49 -9.85
N ARG A 131 -18.76 -11.02 -11.08
CA ARG A 131 -18.44 -11.94 -12.18
C ARG A 131 -17.13 -12.62 -11.78
N ARG A 132 -17.21 -13.93 -11.58
CA ARG A 132 -16.10 -14.85 -11.35
C ARG A 132 -15.01 -14.66 -12.41
N GLY A 133 -14.12 -13.72 -12.17
CA GLY A 133 -12.82 -13.61 -12.83
C GLY A 133 -11.77 -14.33 -11.99
N ALA A 134 -10.77 -14.90 -12.64
CA ALA A 134 -9.70 -15.63 -11.97
C ALA A 134 -9.03 -14.79 -10.86
N PRO A 135 -8.77 -15.36 -9.67
CA PRO A 135 -8.24 -14.63 -8.53
C PRO A 135 -6.82 -14.10 -8.79
N GLY A 136 -6.64 -12.79 -8.64
CA GLY A 136 -5.34 -12.13 -8.54
C GLY A 136 -4.99 -11.15 -9.68
N ALA A 137 -5.65 -11.23 -10.83
CA ALA A 137 -5.42 -10.27 -11.92
C ALA A 137 -6.37 -9.06 -11.76
N ALA A 138 -5.88 -7.84 -12.01
CA ALA A 138 -6.77 -6.67 -11.98
C ALA A 138 -7.92 -6.85 -13.00
N PRO A 139 -9.20 -6.55 -12.63
CA PRO A 139 -10.35 -6.71 -13.53
C PRO A 139 -10.20 -5.95 -14.85
N ALA A 140 -11.02 -6.25 -15.87
CA ALA A 140 -11.01 -5.47 -17.11
C ALA A 140 -11.43 -4.00 -16.87
N ASP A 141 -12.28 -3.78 -15.86
CA ASP A 141 -12.84 -2.47 -15.48
C ASP A 141 -12.08 -1.84 -14.29
N VAL A 142 -10.74 -1.79 -14.36
CA VAL A 142 -9.96 -1.12 -13.31
C VAL A 142 -10.17 0.39 -13.42
N ARG A 143 -10.76 0.99 -12.39
CA ARG A 143 -10.89 2.45 -12.25
C ARG A 143 -9.67 3.04 -11.56
N TRP A 144 -9.55 4.37 -11.63
CA TRP A 144 -8.57 5.08 -10.81
C TRP A 144 -9.02 5.02 -9.34
N THR A 145 -8.09 4.69 -8.47
CA THR A 145 -8.34 4.45 -7.04
C THR A 145 -7.58 5.47 -6.20
N CYS A 146 -8.28 6.06 -5.22
CA CYS A 146 -7.69 6.80 -4.11
C CYS A 146 -7.63 5.86 -2.90
N LEU A 147 -6.44 5.35 -2.61
CA LEU A 147 -6.18 4.53 -1.42
C LEU A 147 -5.65 5.40 -0.30
N VAL A 148 -6.32 5.36 0.86
CA VAL A 148 -5.96 6.07 2.08
C VAL A 148 -5.56 5.05 3.14
N LEU A 149 -4.34 5.17 3.63
CA LEU A 149 -3.78 4.29 4.67
C LEU A 149 -3.57 5.07 5.96
N ASP A 150 -4.23 4.67 7.04
CA ASP A 150 -3.97 5.17 8.39
C ASP A 150 -2.80 4.37 8.99
N LEU A 151 -1.58 4.87 8.80
CA LEU A 151 -0.35 4.15 9.18
C LEU A 151 -0.27 3.88 10.69
N PRO A 152 -0.58 4.86 11.57
CA PRO A 152 -0.66 4.61 13.02
C PRO A 152 -1.65 3.51 13.39
N SER A 153 -2.85 3.54 12.80
CA SER A 153 -3.88 2.54 13.12
C SER A 153 -3.50 1.15 12.63
N ILE A 154 -2.90 1.01 11.45
CA ILE A 154 -2.40 -0.28 10.94
C ILE A 154 -1.36 -0.87 11.91
N LEU A 155 -0.37 -0.07 12.34
CA LEU A 155 0.67 -0.55 13.25
C LEU A 155 0.13 -0.90 14.64
N ALA A 156 -0.81 -0.10 15.15
CA ALA A 156 -1.46 -0.37 16.43
C ALA A 156 -2.31 -1.65 16.38
N LEU A 157 -3.08 -1.86 15.32
CA LEU A 157 -4.00 -2.99 15.18
C LEU A 157 -3.27 -4.33 14.97
N TYR A 158 -2.27 -4.37 14.09
CA TYR A 158 -1.68 -5.65 13.67
C TYR A 158 -0.42 -6.02 14.43
N LEU A 159 0.28 -5.04 15.02
CA LEU A 159 1.59 -5.27 15.65
C LEU A 159 1.71 -4.65 17.04
N SER A 160 0.66 -3.98 17.54
CA SER A 160 0.65 -3.28 18.83
C SER A 160 1.83 -2.31 18.99
N ARG A 161 2.20 -1.63 17.91
CA ARG A 161 3.36 -0.73 17.84
C ARG A 161 2.96 0.69 17.48
N ARG A 162 3.77 1.65 17.95
CA ARG A 162 3.54 3.07 17.71
C ARG A 162 4.29 3.55 16.48
N TYR A 163 3.59 4.27 15.61
CA TYR A 163 4.13 4.86 14.39
C TYR A 163 5.04 6.05 14.70
N SER A 164 6.21 6.10 14.06
CA SER A 164 7.09 7.28 14.10
C SER A 164 7.04 8.07 12.79
N HIS A 165 7.42 7.44 11.67
CA HIS A 165 7.44 8.09 10.36
C HIS A 165 7.50 7.09 9.22
N LEU A 166 7.09 7.52 8.03
CA LEU A 166 7.30 6.83 6.77
C LEU A 166 8.75 7.04 6.33
N ARG A 167 9.47 5.93 6.15
CA ARG A 167 10.88 5.91 5.76
C ARG A 167 11.07 5.86 4.26
N GLY A 168 10.25 5.07 3.57
CA GLY A 168 10.37 4.87 2.13
C GLY A 168 9.15 4.21 1.52
N VAL A 169 9.03 4.35 0.21
CA VAL A 169 7.96 3.83 -0.63
C VAL A 169 8.57 3.22 -1.88
N LYS A 170 8.13 2.02 -2.23
CA LYS A 170 8.51 1.34 -3.47
C LYS A 170 7.26 0.87 -4.19
N LEU A 171 7.01 1.44 -5.36
CA LEU A 171 5.89 1.11 -6.24
C LEU A 171 6.42 0.17 -7.32
N CYS A 172 5.94 -1.06 -7.35
CA CYS A 172 6.43 -2.12 -8.23
C CYS A 172 5.42 -2.43 -9.33
N SER A 173 5.95 -2.95 -10.45
CA SER A 173 5.33 -3.32 -11.74
C SER A 173 3.81 -3.26 -11.90
N ASN A 174 3.39 -2.81 -13.08
CA ASN A 174 2.02 -2.82 -13.60
C ASN A 174 1.05 -1.87 -12.89
N LEU A 175 1.52 -0.64 -12.66
CA LEU A 175 0.76 0.45 -12.07
C LEU A 175 0.84 1.71 -12.93
N LEU A 176 -0.26 2.44 -13.00
CA LEU A 176 -0.27 3.87 -13.31
C LEU A 176 -0.42 4.60 -11.99
N VAL A 177 0.48 5.53 -11.69
CA VAL A 177 0.49 6.28 -10.43
C VAL A 177 0.38 7.76 -10.75
N LYS A 178 -0.67 8.41 -10.29
CA LYS A 178 -0.86 9.86 -10.46
C LYS A 178 -0.12 10.61 -9.36
N ASN A 179 -0.29 10.20 -8.11
CA ASN A 179 0.18 10.99 -6.97
C ASN A 179 0.41 10.15 -5.72
N LEU A 180 1.24 10.67 -4.82
CA LEU A 180 1.53 10.12 -3.51
C LEU A 180 1.70 11.26 -2.49
N CYS A 181 0.94 11.22 -1.41
CA CYS A 181 0.88 12.31 -0.43
C CYS A 181 0.75 11.79 1.00
N THR A 182 1.38 12.47 1.96
CA THR A 182 1.14 12.26 3.40
C THR A 182 0.36 13.42 3.98
N SER A 183 -0.57 13.16 4.90
CA SER A 183 -1.33 14.21 5.59
C SER A 183 -1.65 13.85 7.04
N ASP A 184 -1.81 14.89 7.87
CA ASP A 184 -2.39 14.78 9.21
C ASP A 184 -3.92 14.79 9.19
N LEU A 185 -4.53 15.21 8.06
CA LEU A 185 -5.97 15.38 7.90
C LEU A 185 -6.57 14.25 7.05
N LEU A 186 -7.82 13.90 7.35
CA LEU A 186 -8.61 12.99 6.53
C LEU A 186 -9.33 13.77 5.44
N PHE A 187 -9.02 13.46 4.19
CA PHE A 187 -9.61 14.06 3.00
C PHE A 187 -10.65 13.14 2.41
N GLU A 188 -11.86 13.66 2.21
CA GLU A 188 -12.92 12.93 1.52
C GLU A 188 -13.01 13.41 0.05
N PRO A 189 -12.75 12.55 -0.93
CA PRO A 189 -12.61 12.95 -2.34
C PRO A 189 -13.94 13.31 -3.02
N GLY A 190 -15.07 12.84 -2.48
CA GLY A 190 -16.41 13.13 -2.98
C GLY A 190 -17.01 14.43 -2.43
N VAL A 191 -16.38 15.07 -1.46
CA VAL A 191 -16.90 16.29 -0.82
C VAL A 191 -16.27 17.51 -1.47
N THR A 192 -17.11 18.35 -2.08
CA THR A 192 -16.65 19.64 -2.63
C THR A 192 -16.41 20.66 -1.52
N PHE A 193 -15.56 21.66 -1.80
CA PHE A 193 -15.29 22.74 -0.85
C PHE A 193 -16.57 23.50 -0.45
N SER A 194 -17.53 23.61 -1.37
CA SER A 194 -18.83 24.25 -1.15
C SER A 194 -19.69 23.45 -0.17
N GLU A 195 -19.74 22.12 -0.32
CA GLU A 195 -20.48 21.21 0.57
C GLU A 195 -19.85 21.14 1.96
N ALA A 196 -18.51 21.13 2.05
CA ALA A 196 -17.80 21.14 3.34
C ALA A 196 -18.12 22.41 4.16
N ARG A 197 -18.33 23.56 3.50
CA ARG A 197 -18.70 24.82 4.16
C ARG A 197 -20.18 24.89 4.56
N LEU A 198 -21.06 24.19 3.86
CA LEU A 198 -22.50 24.22 4.11
C LEU A 198 -22.95 23.22 5.17
N SER A 199 -22.25 22.09 5.32
CA SER A 199 -22.74 20.92 6.07
C SER A 199 -22.13 20.73 7.46
N ASP A 200 -21.45 21.73 8.03
CA ASP A 200 -20.71 21.65 9.32
C ASP A 200 -19.75 20.44 9.44
N LEU A 201 -19.33 19.88 8.28
CA LEU A 201 -18.47 18.70 8.21
C LEU A 201 -17.05 18.97 8.73
N SER A 202 -16.67 20.25 8.80
CA SER A 202 -15.47 20.72 9.50
C SER A 202 -15.46 20.30 10.97
N CYS A 203 -16.63 20.27 11.64
CA CYS A 203 -16.75 19.82 13.03
C CYS A 203 -16.64 18.29 13.19
N ARG A 204 -16.77 17.52 12.10
CA ARG A 204 -16.50 16.08 12.07
C ARG A 204 -15.06 15.73 11.65
N GLY A 205 -14.20 16.74 11.46
CA GLY A 205 -12.80 16.53 11.08
C GLY A 205 -12.59 16.07 9.63
N VAL A 206 -13.62 16.16 8.79
CA VAL A 206 -13.56 15.81 7.36
C VAL A 206 -13.22 17.06 6.56
N VAL A 207 -12.16 16.98 5.76
CA VAL A 207 -11.66 18.11 4.96
C VAL A 207 -11.82 17.79 3.47
N PRO A 208 -12.24 18.76 2.63
CA PRO A 208 -12.32 18.53 1.19
C PRO A 208 -10.93 18.23 0.61
N MET A 209 -10.89 17.35 -0.39
CA MET A 209 -9.61 16.94 -1.00
C MET A 209 -8.91 18.12 -1.71
N PRO A 210 -7.61 18.37 -1.45
CA PRO A 210 -6.86 19.42 -2.13
C PRO A 210 -6.92 19.27 -3.65
N ARG A 211 -7.00 20.39 -4.38
CA ARG A 211 -7.15 20.39 -5.85
C ARG A 211 -6.10 19.56 -6.59
N GLU A 212 -4.89 19.49 -6.06
CA GLU A 212 -3.80 18.70 -6.64
C GLU A 212 -3.88 17.19 -6.38
N LEU A 213 -4.68 16.79 -5.38
CA LEU A 213 -4.98 15.40 -5.06
C LEU A 213 -6.36 14.99 -5.59
N ALA A 214 -7.24 15.93 -5.94
CA ALA A 214 -8.55 15.63 -6.46
C ALA A 214 -8.49 15.02 -7.88
N PHE A 215 -9.27 13.96 -8.11
CA PHE A 215 -9.54 13.50 -9.47
C PHE A 215 -10.53 14.45 -10.16
N PRO A 216 -10.36 14.72 -11.46
CA PRO A 216 -11.28 15.60 -12.18
C PRO A 216 -12.63 14.92 -12.42
N VAL A 217 -13.72 15.61 -12.09
CA VAL A 217 -15.09 15.12 -12.30
C VAL A 217 -15.78 16.01 -13.36
N PRO A 218 -16.29 15.45 -14.47
CA PRO A 218 -17.10 16.19 -15.44
C PRO A 218 -18.36 16.79 -14.81
N LYS A 219 -18.89 17.86 -15.42
CA LYS A 219 -20.12 18.48 -14.93
C LYS A 219 -21.29 17.50 -15.01
N GLY A 220 -22.02 17.32 -13.91
CA GLY A 220 -23.19 16.45 -13.84
C GLY A 220 -22.92 14.99 -13.49
N GLU A 221 -21.65 14.58 -13.37
CA GLU A 221 -21.27 13.23 -12.93
C GLU A 221 -20.93 13.20 -11.43
N LYS A 222 -21.10 12.04 -10.78
CA LYS A 222 -20.70 11.84 -9.39
C LYS A 222 -19.31 11.22 -9.32
N TRP A 223 -18.54 11.62 -8.31
CA TRP A 223 -17.16 11.14 -8.14
C TRP A 223 -17.08 9.61 -7.98
N HIS A 224 -17.97 9.02 -7.18
CA HIS A 224 -17.98 7.58 -6.86
C HIS A 224 -18.40 6.69 -8.04
N ASP A 225 -19.00 7.25 -9.08
CA ASP A 225 -19.32 6.53 -10.31
C ASP A 225 -18.06 6.36 -11.18
N LEU A 226 -17.08 7.25 -11.03
CA LEU A 226 -15.88 7.32 -11.87
C LEU A 226 -14.64 6.72 -11.21
N TYR A 227 -14.57 6.79 -9.88
CA TYR A 227 -13.37 6.54 -9.10
C TYR A 227 -13.66 5.67 -7.88
N ASP A 228 -12.66 4.88 -7.48
CA ASP A 228 -12.72 4.09 -6.26
C ASP A 228 -12.09 4.85 -5.10
N TYR A 229 -12.73 4.83 -3.93
CA TYR A 229 -12.17 5.30 -2.67
C TYR A 229 -12.04 4.12 -1.71
N ILE A 230 -10.82 3.88 -1.23
CA ILE A 230 -10.54 2.79 -0.30
C ILE A 230 -9.81 3.38 0.89
N ARG A 231 -10.38 3.23 2.08
CA ARG A 231 -9.75 3.61 3.35
C ARG A 231 -9.39 2.35 4.12
N PHE A 232 -8.15 2.26 4.57
CA PHE A 232 -7.65 1.14 5.33
C PHE A 232 -6.84 1.61 6.56
N PRO A 233 -7.15 1.11 7.76
CA PRO A 233 -8.28 0.25 8.11
C PRO A 233 -9.62 1.00 7.92
N SER A 234 -10.71 0.29 7.64
CA SER A 234 -12.04 0.90 7.54
C SER A 234 -12.49 1.42 8.91
N GLU A 235 -13.22 2.54 8.92
CA GLU A 235 -13.74 3.14 10.15
C GLU A 235 -14.71 2.18 10.84
N GLY A 236 -14.45 1.84 12.11
CA GLY A 236 -15.25 0.85 12.84
C GLY A 236 -14.80 -0.61 12.69
N ALA A 237 -13.62 -0.88 12.09
CA ALA A 237 -13.03 -2.22 12.07
C ALA A 237 -12.73 -2.73 13.49
N LYS A 238 -13.73 -3.32 14.15
CA LYS A 238 -13.53 -4.60 14.83
C LYS A 238 -12.85 -5.50 13.81
N LEU A 239 -11.78 -6.20 14.23
CA LEU A 239 -11.03 -7.17 13.43
C LEU A 239 -11.93 -7.80 12.35
N PRO A 240 -11.63 -7.67 11.05
CA PRO A 240 -12.35 -8.46 10.06
C PRO A 240 -11.84 -9.90 10.17
N HIS A 241 -12.40 -10.63 11.14
CA HIS A 241 -12.44 -12.09 11.12
C HIS A 241 -13.45 -12.61 10.07
N ASP A 242 -14.23 -11.74 9.42
CA ASP A 242 -15.36 -12.14 8.59
C ASP A 242 -15.12 -12.05 7.07
N SER A 243 -13.96 -12.52 6.61
CA SER A 243 -13.87 -13.09 5.26
C SER A 243 -13.47 -14.57 5.27
N ILE A 244 -13.53 -15.22 6.43
CA ILE A 244 -13.35 -16.66 6.60
C ILE A 244 -14.69 -17.27 7.02
N GLN A 245 -15.53 -17.60 6.04
CA GLN A 245 -16.44 -18.73 6.17
C GLN A 245 -16.51 -19.52 4.87
N LYS A 246 -15.71 -20.59 4.86
CA LYS A 246 -16.00 -21.98 4.45
C LYS A 246 -14.65 -22.68 4.46
N SER A 247 -14.39 -23.74 5.20
CA SER A 247 -15.25 -24.68 5.90
C SER A 247 -14.30 -25.64 6.63
N PHE A 248 -14.41 -25.80 7.95
CA PHE A 248 -13.93 -27.02 8.60
C PHE A 248 -14.92 -27.41 9.71
N PRO A 249 -15.16 -28.73 9.90
CA PRO A 249 -16.35 -29.23 10.60
C PRO A 249 -16.25 -28.93 12.09
N ALA A 250 -17.39 -28.60 12.70
CA ALA A 250 -17.52 -28.48 14.14
C ALA A 250 -17.08 -29.79 14.83
N PRO A 251 -16.24 -29.76 15.89
CA PRO A 251 -16.06 -30.91 16.74
C PRO A 251 -17.24 -31.02 17.71
N VAL A 252 -17.79 -32.22 17.77
CA VAL A 252 -18.78 -32.67 18.76
C VAL A 252 -18.17 -32.55 20.16
N ALA A 253 -18.98 -32.05 21.10
CA ALA A 253 -18.65 -31.90 22.50
C ALA A 253 -18.28 -33.23 23.17
N VAL A 254 -17.18 -33.27 23.92
CA VAL A 254 -16.96 -34.19 25.06
C VAL A 254 -16.14 -33.46 26.15
N LEU A 255 -16.49 -33.80 27.38
CA LEU A 255 -16.25 -33.18 28.69
C LEU A 255 -15.03 -33.82 29.42
N GLU A 256 -14.32 -33.01 30.22
CA GLU A 256 -13.41 -33.32 31.39
C GLU A 256 -11.87 -33.14 31.33
N GLU A 257 -11.35 -32.77 32.52
CA GLU A 257 -10.10 -32.13 33.01
C GLU A 257 -8.82 -33.04 33.11
N PRO A 258 -7.72 -32.70 33.85
CA PRO A 258 -6.58 -31.86 33.45
C PRO A 258 -5.18 -32.54 33.60
N GLY A 259 -4.18 -32.15 32.80
CA GLY A 259 -2.79 -32.56 33.03
C GLY A 259 -1.76 -32.10 31.98
N ARG A 260 -0.68 -31.45 32.43
CA ARG A 260 0.57 -31.14 31.67
C ARG A 260 1.59 -32.29 31.85
N PRO A 261 2.77 -32.34 31.18
CA PRO A 261 3.30 -31.57 30.03
C PRO A 261 4.06 -32.44 28.96
N LEU A 262 4.43 -31.89 27.79
CA LEU A 262 5.79 -31.89 27.19
C LEU A 262 5.82 -31.45 25.71
N THR A 263 6.88 -30.70 25.40
CA THR A 263 7.32 -30.14 24.11
C THR A 263 7.69 -31.20 23.06
N GLN A 264 7.28 -30.98 21.80
CA GLN A 264 7.99 -31.49 20.62
C GLN A 264 8.05 -30.44 19.49
N PRO A 265 9.17 -30.35 18.75
CA PRO A 265 9.35 -29.38 17.67
C PRO A 265 8.68 -29.88 16.39
N VAL A 266 7.85 -29.05 15.76
CA VAL A 266 7.18 -29.39 14.50
C VAL A 266 8.17 -29.26 13.34
N THR A 267 8.47 -30.38 12.72
CA THR A 267 9.27 -30.51 11.50
C THR A 267 8.52 -29.87 10.31
N LEU A 268 9.14 -28.87 9.67
CA LEU A 268 8.59 -28.25 8.46
C LEU A 268 8.69 -29.19 7.27
N SER A 269 7.58 -29.35 6.53
CA SER A 269 7.54 -30.19 5.34
C SER A 269 8.29 -29.56 4.16
N ARG A 270 8.88 -30.40 3.32
CA ARG A 270 9.80 -30.05 2.22
C ARG A 270 9.22 -29.01 1.23
N ALA A 271 7.90 -28.98 1.06
CA ALA A 271 7.21 -28.01 0.20
C ALA A 271 7.17 -26.57 0.77
N VAL A 272 7.38 -26.40 2.08
CA VAL A 272 7.47 -25.10 2.75
C VAL A 272 8.88 -24.49 2.58
N CYS A 273 9.92 -25.33 2.60
CA CYS A 273 11.31 -24.88 2.36
C CYS A 273 11.51 -24.33 0.94
N ASP A 274 10.93 -24.99 -0.07
CA ASP A 274 11.09 -24.57 -1.48
C ASP A 274 10.34 -23.28 -1.83
N ARG A 275 9.34 -22.88 -1.02
CA ARG A 275 8.62 -21.61 -1.20
C ARG A 275 9.26 -20.45 -0.43
N LEU A 276 9.96 -20.74 0.67
CA LEU A 276 10.75 -19.74 1.40
C LEU A 276 12.01 -19.35 0.62
N SER A 277 12.64 -20.28 -0.09
CA SER A 277 13.82 -20.03 -0.91
C SER A 277 13.54 -19.12 -2.11
N LEU A 278 12.39 -19.26 -2.78
CA LEU A 278 11.99 -18.35 -3.86
C LEU A 278 11.72 -16.91 -3.36
N VAL A 279 11.17 -16.77 -2.15
CA VAL A 279 10.91 -15.45 -1.53
C VAL A 279 12.19 -14.81 -0.98
N GLN A 280 13.13 -15.62 -0.47
CA GLN A 280 14.47 -15.15 -0.07
C GLN A 280 15.30 -14.68 -1.28
N GLN A 281 15.19 -15.34 -2.43
CA GLN A 281 15.86 -14.89 -3.66
C GLN A 281 15.37 -13.51 -4.16
N ILE A 282 14.14 -13.12 -3.84
CA ILE A 282 13.58 -11.81 -4.21
C ILE A 282 13.96 -10.71 -3.19
N THR A 283 14.42 -11.09 -1.99
CA THR A 283 14.61 -10.16 -0.85
C THR A 283 16.05 -9.97 -0.38
N SER A 284 17.02 -10.75 -0.86
CA SER A 284 18.43 -10.57 -0.51
C SER A 284 19.12 -9.44 -1.32
N PRO A 285 19.94 -8.59 -0.68
CA PRO A 285 20.78 -7.63 -1.40
C PRO A 285 21.92 -8.36 -2.13
N LYS A 286 22.17 -8.02 -3.40
CA LYS A 286 23.35 -8.51 -4.14
C LYS A 286 24.63 -8.03 -3.45
N ALA A 287 25.48 -8.97 -3.02
CA ALA A 287 26.83 -8.68 -2.59
C ALA A 287 27.65 -8.15 -3.79
N VAL A 288 28.24 -6.97 -3.65
CA VAL A 288 29.15 -6.39 -4.64
C VAL A 288 30.53 -7.03 -4.45
N SER A 289 30.96 -7.82 -5.43
CA SER A 289 32.33 -8.35 -5.49
C SER A 289 33.31 -7.23 -5.86
N ALA A 290 34.27 -6.95 -4.97
CA ALA A 290 35.36 -6.01 -5.23
C ALA A 290 36.32 -6.56 -6.34
N PRO A 291 36.97 -5.69 -7.13
CA PRO A 291 37.85 -6.13 -8.21
C PRO A 291 39.21 -6.56 -7.65
N TRP A 292 39.62 -7.78 -8.01
CA TRP A 292 40.95 -8.33 -7.75
C TRP A 292 42.01 -7.55 -8.53
N ARG A 293 43.02 -7.02 -7.83
CA ARG A 293 44.27 -6.53 -8.43
C ARG A 293 45.09 -7.72 -8.92
N ARG A 294 45.65 -7.65 -10.13
CA ARG A 294 46.72 -8.55 -10.57
C ARG A 294 48.06 -8.06 -10.00
N PRO A 295 48.92 -8.93 -9.45
CA PRO A 295 50.34 -8.64 -9.33
C PRO A 295 51.02 -8.85 -10.69
N GLN A 296 52.19 -8.22 -10.82
CA GLN A 296 53.11 -8.21 -11.98
C GLN A 296 53.44 -9.59 -12.54
#